data_AF-A0A3S9P986-F1
#
_entry.id   AF-A0A3S9P986-F1
#
_cell.length_a   1.000
_cell.length_b   1.000
_cell.length_c   1.000
_cell.angle_alpha   90.00
_cell.angle_beta   90.00
_cell.angle_gamma   90.00
#
_symmetry.space_group_name_H-M   'P 1'
#
loop_
_entity.id
_entity.type
_entity.pdbx_description
1 polymer ?
#
loop_
_entity_poly.entity_id
_entity_poly.type
_entity_poly.pdbx_seq_one_letter_code
_entity_poly.pdbx_strand_id
1 'polypeptide(L)'
;MKNRTISQFINYLNTLIKSDEVLNNFKIEAKDFTRNRVISFVDIIFILIGRVTKTTMVELVQFFSNNGTLKICSPQAFSKAKLKINPAVFQFLNQEILDFYYEKKETRFIKINTNYLLLMEV
;
A
#
# COMPACT_ATOMS: atom_id res chain seq x y z
N MET A 1 12.29 -0.63 -25.71
CA MET A 1 11.72 -1.07 -24.42
C MET A 1 12.17 -0.11 -23.32
N LYS A 2 11.32 0.81 -22.83
CA LYS A 2 11.70 1.66 -21.68
C LYS A 2 11.89 0.75 -20.46
N ASN A 3 13.12 0.65 -19.95
CA ASN A 3 13.40 -0.01 -18.68
C ASN A 3 12.80 0.89 -17.60
N ARG A 4 11.60 0.55 -17.10
CA ARG A 4 11.02 1.29 -15.99
C ARG A 4 11.89 1.02 -14.76
N THR A 5 12.36 2.07 -14.09
CA THR A 5 13.22 1.91 -12.91
C THR A 5 12.37 1.71 -11.67
N ILE A 6 12.93 1.05 -10.65
CA ILE A 6 12.31 0.91 -9.33
C ILE A 6 11.93 2.28 -8.76
N SER A 7 12.74 3.31 -9.01
CA SER A 7 12.44 4.68 -8.58
C SER A 7 11.17 5.24 -9.26
N GLN A 8 10.96 4.98 -10.55
CA GLN A 8 9.73 5.38 -11.24
C GLN A 8 8.50 4.68 -10.65
N PHE A 9 8.64 3.40 -10.30
CA PHE A 9 7.57 2.65 -9.65
C PHE A 9 7.22 3.19 -8.27
N ILE A 10 8.24 3.44 -7.45
CA ILE A 10 8.05 4.00 -6.11
C ILE A 10 7.37 5.36 -6.21
N ASN A 11 7.75 6.20 -7.17
CA ASN A 11 7.10 7.49 -7.41
C ASN A 11 5.64 7.30 -7.83
N TYR A 12 5.36 6.35 -8.73
CA TYR A 12 4.00 6.00 -9.13
C TYR A 12 3.14 5.58 -7.95
N LEU A 13 3.58 4.60 -7.15
CA LEU A 13 2.86 4.15 -5.96
C LEU A 13 2.65 5.28 -4.96
N ASN A 14 3.65 6.14 -4.76
CA ASN A 14 3.54 7.30 -3.90
C ASN A 14 2.45 8.27 -4.37
N THR A 15 2.35 8.53 -5.68
CA THR A 15 1.28 9.36 -6.24
C THR A 15 -0.08 8.70 -6.15
N LEU A 16 -0.15 7.39 -6.39
CA LEU A 16 -1.37 6.60 -6.35
C LEU A 16 -1.97 6.57 -4.94
N ILE A 17 -1.18 6.23 -3.92
CA ILE A 17 -1.63 6.13 -2.52
C ILE A 17 -2.09 7.48 -1.97
N LYS A 18 -1.49 8.58 -2.44
CA LYS A 18 -1.86 9.95 -2.04
C LYS A 18 -3.08 10.50 -2.77
N SER A 19 -3.61 9.79 -3.76
CA SER A 19 -4.77 10.27 -4.52
C SER A 19 -6.06 10.19 -3.69
N ASP A 20 -6.94 11.16 -3.91
CA ASP A 20 -8.28 11.15 -3.31
C ASP A 20 -9.13 9.99 -3.81
N GLU A 21 -8.87 9.51 -5.03
CA GLU A 21 -9.54 8.34 -5.60
C GLU A 21 -9.30 7.08 -4.75
N VAL A 22 -8.04 6.76 -4.49
CA VAL A 22 -7.68 5.60 -3.65
C VAL A 22 -8.21 5.78 -2.23
N LEU A 23 -8.10 6.98 -1.65
CA LEU A 23 -8.68 7.26 -0.34
C LEU A 23 -10.18 6.98 -0.31
N ASN A 24 -10.93 7.48 -1.30
CA ASN A 24 -12.39 7.37 -1.31
C ASN A 24 -12.87 5.95 -1.62
N ASN A 25 -12.11 5.18 -2.41
CA ASN A 25 -12.42 3.79 -2.72
C ASN A 25 -12.10 2.83 -1.56
N PHE A 26 -11.15 3.20 -0.69
CA PHE A 26 -10.63 2.29 0.34
C PHE A 26 -10.76 2.76 1.79
N LYS A 27 -11.48 3.86 2.05
CA LYS A 27 -12.03 4.13 3.39
C LYS A 27 -13.29 3.28 3.60
N ILE A 28 -13.58 2.91 4.84
CA ILE A 28 -14.80 2.13 5.16
C ILE A 28 -16.03 3.03 5.16
N GLU A 29 -15.99 4.14 5.90
CA GLU A 29 -17.11 5.08 5.98
C GLU A 29 -16.80 6.38 5.23
N ALA A 30 -17.82 7.01 4.65
CA ALA A 30 -17.68 8.30 3.95
C ALA A 30 -17.01 9.39 4.81
N LYS A 31 -17.29 9.38 6.12
CA LYS A 31 -16.77 10.31 7.13
C LYS A 31 -15.34 10.03 7.58
N ASP A 32 -14.80 8.84 7.30
CA ASP A 32 -13.46 8.49 7.75
C ASP A 32 -12.39 9.31 7.01
N PHE A 33 -11.32 9.66 7.73
CA PHE A 33 -10.19 10.46 7.25
C PHE A 33 -10.51 11.88 6.72
N THR A 34 -11.74 12.37 6.90
CA THR A 34 -12.12 13.76 6.55
C THR A 34 -11.55 14.82 7.49
N ARG A 35 -11.15 14.42 8.71
CA ARG A 35 -10.58 15.32 9.73
C ARG A 35 -9.07 15.27 9.72
N ASN A 36 -8.44 16.43 9.93
CA ASN A 36 -6.99 16.56 10.07
C ASN A 36 -6.50 15.99 11.43
N ARG A 37 -6.33 14.67 11.50
CA ARG A 37 -5.75 13.94 12.64
C ARG A 37 -4.24 13.80 12.46
N VAL A 38 -3.52 13.49 13.55
CA VAL A 38 -2.06 13.25 13.53
C VAL A 38 -1.65 12.14 12.56
N ILE A 39 -2.55 11.19 12.31
CA ILE A 39 -2.32 10.10 11.38
C ILE A 39 -3.38 10.08 10.27
N SER A 40 -2.91 10.09 9.03
CA SER A 40 -3.73 10.05 7.82
C SER A 40 -3.88 8.63 7.29
N PHE A 41 -4.74 8.46 6.28
CA PHE A 41 -4.85 7.23 5.50
C PHE A 41 -3.50 6.83 4.90
N VAL A 42 -2.82 7.78 4.25
CA VAL A 42 -1.53 7.58 3.58
C VAL A 42 -0.46 7.10 4.56
N ASP A 43 -0.39 7.71 5.75
CA ASP A 43 0.58 7.31 6.78
C ASP A 43 0.38 5.85 7.20
N ILE A 44 -0.87 5.44 7.40
CA ILE A 44 -1.18 4.07 7.84
C ILE A 44 -0.78 3.07 6.75
N ILE A 45 -1.05 3.36 5.48
CA ILE A 45 -0.66 2.48 4.37
C ILE A 45 0.87 2.33 4.31
N PHE A 46 1.62 3.42 4.34
CA PHE A 46 3.09 3.35 4.32
C PHE A 46 3.66 2.63 5.55
N ILE A 47 3.12 2.90 6.74
CA ILE A 47 3.52 2.18 7.94
C ILE A 47 3.28 0.69 7.74
N LEU A 48 2.11 0.27 7.25
CA LEU A 48 1.75 -1.15 7.12
C LEU A 48 2.57 -1.89 6.07
N ILE A 49 2.84 -1.27 4.92
CA ILE A 49 3.68 -1.85 3.86
C ILE A 49 5.14 -1.91 4.32
N GLY A 50 5.59 -0.92 5.09
CA GLY A 50 6.97 -0.82 5.56
C GLY A 50 7.31 -1.61 6.83
N ARG A 51 6.38 -2.36 7.44
CA ARG A 51 6.67 -3.03 8.73
C ARG A 51 7.65 -4.18 8.55
N VAL A 52 8.72 -4.18 9.35
CA VAL A 52 9.76 -5.22 9.32
C VAL A 52 9.84 -5.96 10.66
N THR A 53 8.69 -6.33 11.23
CA THR A 53 8.52 -7.15 12.46
C THR A 53 8.70 -6.46 13.83
N LYS A 54 8.72 -5.13 13.93
CA LYS A 54 8.82 -4.43 15.23
C LYS A 54 7.46 -4.21 15.90
N THR A 55 7.50 -3.93 17.21
CA THR A 55 6.29 -3.54 17.96
C THR A 55 5.68 -2.26 17.37
N THR A 56 4.35 -2.12 17.45
CA THR A 56 3.65 -0.95 16.87
C THR A 56 4.19 0.39 17.38
N MET A 57 4.61 0.47 18.64
CA MET A 57 5.22 1.71 19.16
C MET A 57 6.53 2.05 18.46
N VAL A 58 7.42 1.06 18.30
CA VAL A 58 8.72 1.28 17.67
C VAL A 58 8.55 1.68 16.22
N GLU A 59 7.63 1.04 15.49
CA GLU A 59 7.30 1.40 14.10
C GLU A 59 6.77 2.84 13.99
N LEU A 60 5.85 3.25 14.88
CA LEU A 60 5.30 4.61 14.87
C LEU A 60 6.38 5.66 15.17
N VAL A 61 7.17 5.45 16.22
CA VAL A 61 8.28 6.34 16.57
C VAL A 61 9.25 6.47 15.40
N GLN A 62 9.65 5.35 14.80
CA GLN A 62 10.58 5.35 13.68
C GLN A 62 10.00 6.06 12.45
N PHE A 63 8.74 5.77 12.08
CA PHE A 63 8.06 6.41 10.95
C PHE A 63 8.00 7.92 11.11
N PHE A 64 7.50 8.41 12.25
CA PHE A 64 7.35 9.84 12.49
C PHE A 64 8.69 10.57 12.64
N SER A 65 9.70 9.91 13.24
CA SER A 65 11.06 10.48 13.34
C SER A 65 11.70 10.63 11.96
N ASN A 66 11.58 9.61 11.10
CA ASN A 66 12.10 9.64 9.74
C ASN A 66 11.43 10.71 8.87
N ASN A 67 10.16 11.02 9.16
CA ASN A 67 9.39 12.07 8.49
C ASN A 67 9.52 13.45 9.16
N GLY A 68 10.42 13.61 10.14
CA GLY A 68 10.74 14.89 10.76
C GLY A 68 9.67 15.49 11.68
N THR A 69 8.72 14.67 12.18
CA THR A 69 7.66 15.15 13.08
C THR A 69 7.83 14.64 14.51
N LEU A 70 7.69 15.56 15.47
CA LEU A 70 7.69 15.26 16.90
C LEU A 70 6.32 14.79 17.40
N LYS A 71 5.26 14.93 16.58
CA LYS A 71 3.91 14.50 16.92
C LYS A 71 3.74 13.02 16.57
N ILE A 72 3.74 12.18 17.60
CA ILE A 72 3.61 10.72 17.45
C ILE A 72 2.19 10.30 17.82
N CYS A 73 1.56 9.50 16.97
CA CYS A 73 0.28 8.88 17.26
C CYS A 73 0.44 7.78 18.33
N SER A 74 -0.52 7.64 19.26
CA SER A 74 -0.52 6.49 20.18
C SER A 74 -0.88 5.18 19.46
N PRO A 75 -0.48 4.00 19.97
CA PRO A 75 -0.81 2.70 19.39
C PRO A 75 -2.31 2.42 19.33
N GLN A 76 -3.04 2.90 20.34
CA GLN A 76 -4.48 2.73 20.43
C GLN A 76 -5.18 3.57 19.35
N ALA A 77 -4.73 4.82 19.15
CA ALA A 77 -5.24 5.67 18.09
C ALA A 77 -4.89 5.11 16.70
N PHE A 78 -3.66 4.60 16.51
CA PHE A 78 -3.25 3.90 15.30
C PHE A 78 -4.13 2.69 15.02
N SER A 79 -4.32 1.82 16.01
CA SER A 79 -5.14 0.61 15.88
C SER A 79 -6.58 0.94 15.50
N LYS A 80 -7.17 1.96 16.12
CA LYS A 80 -8.52 2.45 15.76
C LYS A 80 -8.57 3.05 14.36
N ALA A 81 -7.53 3.78 13.95
CA ALA A 81 -7.48 4.40 12.63
C ALA A 81 -7.30 3.34 11.52
N LYS A 82 -6.46 2.32 11.75
CA LYS A 82 -6.26 1.20 10.83
C LYS A 82 -7.56 0.44 10.53
N LEU A 83 -8.43 0.28 11.53
CA LEU A 83 -9.74 -0.37 11.36
C LEU A 83 -10.70 0.39 10.43
N LYS A 84 -10.36 1.60 9.99
CA LYS A 84 -11.16 2.40 9.04
C LYS A 84 -10.70 2.25 7.60
N ILE A 85 -9.67 1.42 7.36
CA ILE A 85 -9.14 1.13 6.03
C ILE A 85 -9.74 -0.18 5.55
N ASN A 86 -10.29 -0.17 4.35
CA ASN A 86 -10.71 -1.37 3.66
C ASN A 86 -9.47 -2.22 3.29
N PRO A 87 -9.34 -3.46 3.80
CA PRO A 87 -8.19 -4.32 3.50
C PRO A 87 -7.98 -4.62 2.01
N ALA A 88 -9.01 -4.48 1.17
CA ALA A 88 -8.90 -4.63 -0.28
C ALA A 88 -7.87 -3.70 -0.92
N VAL A 89 -7.51 -2.59 -0.26
CA VAL A 89 -6.43 -1.70 -0.73
C VAL A 89 -5.11 -2.44 -0.92
N PHE A 90 -4.82 -3.43 -0.07
CA PHE A 90 -3.56 -4.18 -0.19
C PHE A 90 -3.59 -5.18 -1.34
N GLN A 91 -4.77 -5.71 -1.68
CA GLN A 91 -4.95 -6.54 -2.88
C GLN A 91 -4.77 -5.68 -4.14
N PHE A 92 -5.38 -4.51 -4.16
CA PHE A 92 -5.24 -3.53 -5.23
C PHE A 92 -3.78 -3.11 -5.42
N LEU A 93 -3.09 -2.68 -4.36
CA LEU A 93 -1.68 -2.29 -4.44
C LEU A 93 -0.77 -3.45 -4.87
N ASN A 94 -1.07 -4.68 -4.45
CA ASN A 94 -0.34 -5.85 -4.92
C ASN A 94 -0.56 -6.09 -6.42
N GLN A 95 -1.78 -5.89 -6.92
CA GLN A 95 -2.06 -5.98 -8.36
C GLN A 95 -1.28 -4.92 -9.15
N GLU A 96 -1.22 -3.67 -8.67
CA GLU A 96 -0.42 -2.60 -9.29
C GLU A 96 1.08 -2.93 -9.35
N ILE A 97 1.61 -3.60 -8.31
CA ILE A 97 2.99 -4.10 -8.30
C ILE A 97 3.19 -5.18 -9.37
N LEU A 98 2.27 -6.15 -9.43
CA LEU A 98 2.33 -7.22 -10.41
C LEU A 98 2.22 -6.67 -11.83
N ASP A 99 1.27 -5.77 -12.09
CA ASP A 99 1.06 -5.19 -13.41
C ASP A 99 2.29 -4.39 -13.83
N PHE A 100 2.85 -3.55 -12.96
CA PHE A 100 4.08 -2.82 -13.28
C PHE A 100 5.27 -3.76 -13.59
N TYR A 101 5.41 -4.84 -12.83
CA TYR A 101 6.52 -5.78 -12.99
C TYR A 101 6.34 -6.69 -14.22
N TYR A 102 5.11 -7.12 -14.48
CA TYR A 102 4.75 -8.11 -15.51
C TYR A 102 4.14 -7.51 -16.78
N GLU A 103 3.98 -6.19 -16.91
CA GLU A 103 3.48 -5.44 -18.10
C GLU A 103 4.26 -5.69 -19.42
N LYS A 104 5.15 -6.69 -19.44
CA LYS A 104 5.87 -7.18 -20.60
C LYS A 104 5.89 -8.69 -20.81
N LYS A 105 5.07 -9.44 -20.09
CA LYS A 105 4.69 -10.76 -20.57
C LYS A 105 3.28 -10.61 -21.10
N GLU A 106 3.12 -10.63 -22.42
CA GLU A 106 1.92 -11.25 -22.98
C GLU A 106 1.80 -12.61 -22.29
N THR A 107 1.00 -12.68 -21.23
CA THR A 107 0.64 -13.93 -20.60
C THR A 107 -0.26 -14.63 -21.61
N ARG A 108 0.36 -15.36 -22.54
CA ARG A 108 -0.31 -16.44 -23.26
C ARG A 108 -0.76 -17.43 -22.19
N PHE A 109 -1.97 -17.25 -21.70
CA PHE A 109 -2.69 -18.33 -21.04
C PHE A 109 -2.94 -19.41 -22.10
N ILE A 110 -2.03 -20.38 -22.22
CA ILE A 110 -2.39 -21.62 -22.90
C ILE A 110 -3.25 -22.40 -21.91
N LYS A 111 -4.56 -22.41 -22.16
CA LYS A 111 -5.51 -23.24 -21.43
C LYS A 111 -5.15 -24.70 -21.67
N ILE A 112 -4.55 -25.36 -20.69
CA ILE A 112 -4.43 -26.82 -20.67
C ILE A 112 -5.29 -27.30 -19.51
N ASN A 113 -6.44 -27.89 -19.85
CA ASN A 113 -7.44 -28.56 -19.01
C ASN A 113 -7.40 -28.31 -17.48
N THR A 114 -8.40 -27.53 -17.03
CA THR A 114 -9.00 -27.50 -15.68
C THR A 114 -8.11 -27.20 -14.47
N ASN A 115 -6.82 -26.88 -14.63
CA ASN A 115 -5.98 -26.37 -13.53
C ASN A 115 -4.99 -25.31 -14.01
N TYR A 116 -4.94 -24.16 -13.32
CA TYR A 116 -3.96 -23.11 -13.58
C TYR A 116 -2.64 -23.45 -12.86
N LEU A 117 -1.56 -23.69 -13.62
CA LEU A 117 -0.20 -23.80 -13.09
C LEU A 117 0.62 -22.63 -13.62
N LEU A 118 1.20 -21.84 -12.71
CA LEU A 118 2.19 -20.82 -13.03
C LEU A 118 3.50 -21.51 -13.41
N LEU A 119 3.85 -21.50 -14.69
CA LEU A 119 5.20 -21.82 -15.14
C LEU A 119 6.05 -20.55 -15.06
N MET A 120 6.94 -20.49 -14.06
CA MET A 120 8.15 -19.67 -14.18
C MET A 120 9.19 -20.52 -14.90
N GLU A 121 9.39 -20.26 -16.20
CA GLU A 121 10.60 -20.76 -16.87
C GLU A 121 11.84 -20.04 -16.33
N VAL A 122 12.88 -20.85 -16.16
CA VAL A 122 14.20 -20.63 -15.54
C VAL A 122 14.94 -19.44 -16.14
#